data_AF-A0AAP1C7T1-F1
#
_entry.id   AF-A0AAP1C7T1-F1
#
_cell.length_a   1.000
_cell.length_b   1.000
_cell.length_c   1.000
_cell.angle_alpha   90.00
_cell.angle_beta   90.00
_cell.angle_gamma   90.00
#
_symmetry.space_group_name_H-M   'P 1'
#
loop_
_entity.id
_entity.type
_entity.pdbx_description
1 polymer ?
#
loop_
_entity_poly.entity_id
_entity_poly.type
_entity_poly.pdbx_seq_one_letter_code
_entity_poly.pdbx_strand_id
1 'polypeptide(L)'
;MTLTNQELVDLLRLTKQAAAAKQASPKLDVMELTRVFDVCPSVIFDLERDGAPINTLGKTDLFDLFDWLKINRDHPPLNAISEALLALWTIARNV
;
A
#
# COMPACT_ATOMS: atom_id res chain seq x y z
N MET A 1 -30.37 4.34 11.85
CA MET A 1 -30.20 5.65 11.20
C MET A 1 -29.95 5.38 9.73
N THR A 2 -30.87 5.78 8.86
CA THR A 2 -30.77 5.56 7.41
C THR A 2 -30.13 6.80 6.81
N LEU A 3 -28.97 6.67 6.17
CA LEU A 3 -28.31 7.75 5.44
C LEU A 3 -29.27 8.35 4.43
N THR A 4 -29.33 9.68 4.40
CA THR A 4 -30.18 10.41 3.45
C THR A 4 -29.61 10.29 2.03
N ASN A 5 -30.47 10.38 1.01
CA ASN A 5 -30.04 10.33 -0.40
C ASN A 5 -28.97 11.37 -0.74
N GLN A 6 -28.95 12.51 -0.04
CA GLN A 6 -27.96 13.55 -0.22
C GLN A 6 -26.58 13.13 0.31
N GLU A 7 -26.53 12.51 1.49
CA GLU A 7 -25.29 11.98 2.06
C GLU A 7 -24.70 10.87 1.19
N LEU A 8 -25.54 10.03 0.58
CA LEU A 8 -25.10 9.01 -0.39
C LEU A 8 -24.48 9.62 -1.65
N VAL A 9 -25.06 10.71 -2.16
CA VAL A 9 -24.54 11.42 -3.34
C VAL A 9 -23.21 12.10 -3.02
N ASP A 10 -23.08 12.72 -1.85
CA ASP A 10 -21.83 13.37 -1.43
C ASP A 10 -20.71 12.36 -1.18
N LEU A 11 -21.02 11.20 -0.60
CA LEU A 11 -20.08 10.10 -0.43
C LEU A 11 -19.65 9.52 -1.79
N LEU A 12 -20.58 9.32 -2.73
CA LEU A 12 -20.30 8.92 -4.12
C LEU A 12 -19.46 9.95 -4.87
N ARG A 13 -19.64 11.24 -4.56
CA ARG A 13 -18.88 12.31 -5.21
C ARG A 13 -17.45 12.38 -4.67
N LEU A 14 -17.28 12.20 -3.36
CA LEU A 14 -15.97 12.14 -2.70
C LEU A 14 -15.18 10.91 -3.15
N THR A 15 -15.80 9.72 -3.23
CA THR A 15 -15.15 8.51 -3.74
C THR A 15 -14.80 8.62 -5.22
N LYS A 16 -15.70 9.20 -6.05
CA LYS A 16 -15.38 9.48 -7.45
C LYS A 16 -14.28 10.52 -7.62
N GLN A 17 -14.19 11.53 -6.75
CA GLN A 17 -13.10 12.51 -6.76
C GLN A 17 -11.77 11.88 -6.33
N ALA A 18 -11.79 11.01 -5.32
CA ALA A 18 -10.62 10.21 -4.91
C ALA A 18 -10.17 9.24 -6.00
N ALA A 19 -11.11 8.59 -6.70
CA ALA A 19 -10.82 7.71 -7.84
C ALA A 19 -10.38 8.47 -9.10
N ALA A 20 -10.89 9.68 -9.33
CA ALA A 20 -10.55 10.53 -10.48
C ALA A 20 -9.20 11.23 -10.29
N ALA A 21 -8.87 11.61 -9.05
CA ALA A 21 -7.51 11.91 -8.65
C ALA A 21 -6.75 10.60 -8.56
N LYS A 22 -6.45 9.95 -9.70
CA LYS A 22 -5.50 8.82 -9.78
C LYS A 22 -4.25 9.22 -9.02
N GLN A 23 -4.18 8.92 -7.73
CA GLN A 23 -3.01 9.23 -6.92
C GLN A 23 -1.90 8.44 -7.58
N ALA A 24 -0.95 9.16 -8.17
CA ALA A 24 0.23 8.53 -8.70
C ALA A 24 0.80 7.67 -7.58
N SER A 25 1.03 6.40 -7.87
CA SER A 25 1.56 5.48 -6.87
C SER A 25 2.82 6.11 -6.26
N PRO A 26 2.89 6.23 -4.92
CA PRO A 26 4.07 6.75 -4.27
C PRO A 26 5.28 5.92 -4.70
N LYS A 27 6.34 6.60 -5.15
CA LYS A 27 7.58 5.96 -5.56
C LYS A 27 8.63 6.17 -4.48
N LEU A 28 8.96 5.11 -3.76
CA LEU A 28 9.84 5.15 -2.58
C LEU A 28 11.15 4.41 -2.85
N ASP A 29 12.28 4.98 -2.42
CA ASP A 29 13.55 4.27 -2.37
C ASP A 29 13.63 3.30 -1.18
N VAL A 30 14.68 2.46 -1.13
CA VAL A 30 14.87 1.45 -0.07
C VAL A 30 14.90 2.07 1.34
N MET A 31 15.46 3.27 1.49
CA MET A 31 15.54 3.96 2.79
C MET A 31 14.18 4.52 3.21
N GLU A 32 13.37 4.95 2.25
CA GLU A 32 11.99 5.35 2.50
C GLU A 32 11.11 4.15 2.85
N LEU A 33 11.29 3.01 2.17
CA LEU A 33 10.55 1.77 2.46
C LEU A 33 10.86 1.25 3.87
N THR A 34 12.12 1.24 4.29
CA THR A 34 12.51 0.81 5.65
C THR A 34 11.86 1.65 6.73
N ARG A 35 11.72 2.96 6.53
CA ARG A 35 11.02 3.86 7.44
C ARG A 35 9.51 3.64 7.45
N VAL A 36 8.90 3.41 6.29
CA VAL A 36 7.45 3.21 6.15
C VAL A 36 7.00 1.89 6.77
N PHE A 37 7.79 0.84 6.57
CA PHE A 37 7.49 -0.48 7.11
C PHE A 37 8.02 -0.70 8.53
N ASP A 38 8.84 0.22 9.05
CA ASP A 38 9.56 0.09 10.32
C ASP A 38 10.38 -1.21 10.40
N VAL A 39 11.12 -1.50 9.32
CA VAL A 39 11.94 -2.71 9.18
C VAL A 39 13.38 -2.39 8.79
N CYS A 40 14.29 -3.32 9.06
CA CYS A 40 15.67 -3.23 8.61
C CYS A 40 15.77 -3.32 7.07
N PRO A 41 16.77 -2.65 6.44
CA PRO A 41 17.02 -2.77 5.00
C PRO A 41 17.16 -4.22 4.51
N SER A 42 17.70 -5.12 5.35
CA SER A 42 17.81 -6.54 5.03
C SER A 42 16.47 -7.18 4.68
N VAL A 43 15.38 -6.79 5.36
CA VAL A 43 14.03 -7.29 5.09
C VAL A 43 13.56 -6.86 3.70
N ILE A 44 13.90 -5.64 3.27
CA ILE A 44 13.56 -5.12 1.95
C ILE A 44 14.32 -5.89 0.85
N PHE A 45 15.59 -6.21 1.08
CA PHE A 45 16.39 -7.05 0.16
C PHE A 45 15.92 -8.50 0.13
N ASP A 46 15.50 -9.05 1.27
CA ASP A 46 14.92 -10.39 1.33
C ASP A 46 13.60 -10.44 0.52
N LEU A 47 12.73 -9.43 0.66
CA LEU A 47 11.51 -9.31 -0.13
C LEU A 47 11.80 -9.21 -1.64
N GLU A 48 12.80 -8.44 -2.06
CA GLU A 48 13.21 -8.35 -3.46
C GLU A 48 13.69 -9.72 -3.98
N ARG A 49 14.56 -10.39 -3.22
CA ARG A 49 15.06 -11.73 -3.56
C ARG A 49 13.93 -12.75 -3.69
N ASP A 50 12.89 -12.60 -2.89
CA ASP A 50 11.73 -13.48 -2.88
C ASP A 50 10.68 -13.11 -3.97
N GLY A 51 10.98 -12.10 -4.79
CA GLY A 51 10.22 -11.76 -6.00
C GLY A 51 9.26 -10.59 -5.86
N ALA A 52 9.34 -9.82 -4.77
CA ALA A 52 8.59 -8.58 -4.64
C ALA A 52 9.04 -7.55 -5.70
N PRO A 53 8.14 -6.68 -6.21
CA PRO A 53 8.45 -5.70 -7.24
C PRO A 53 9.20 -4.49 -6.66
N ILE A 54 10.32 -4.74 -5.99
CA ILE A 54 11.18 -3.75 -5.35
C ILE A 54 12.28 -3.38 -6.32
N ASN A 55 12.55 -2.08 -6.44
CA ASN A 55 13.67 -1.56 -7.22
C ASN A 55 14.75 -1.06 -6.26
N THR A 56 15.73 -1.91 -5.97
CA THR A 56 16.83 -1.59 -5.04
C THR A 56 17.81 -0.55 -5.57
N LEU A 57 17.86 -0.33 -6.89
CA LEU A 57 18.70 0.66 -7.55
C LEU A 57 17.97 1.98 -7.83
N GLY A 58 16.69 2.09 -7.47
CA GLY A 58 15.85 3.22 -7.82
C GLY A 58 14.67 3.39 -6.88
N LYS A 59 13.51 3.69 -7.46
CA LYS A 59 12.28 3.86 -6.70
C LYS A 59 11.32 2.72 -6.98
N THR A 60 10.79 2.17 -5.90
CA THR A 60 9.78 1.12 -5.87
C THR A 60 8.40 1.74 -5.94
N ASP A 61 7.56 1.19 -6.82
CA ASP A 61 6.15 1.55 -6.88
C ASP A 61 5.41 0.93 -5.70
N LEU A 62 4.88 1.78 -4.82
CA LEU A 62 4.33 1.32 -3.56
C LEU A 62 3.01 0.54 -3.76
N PHE A 63 2.22 0.88 -4.77
CA PHE A 63 0.99 0.15 -5.09
C PHE A 63 1.27 -1.25 -5.63
N ASP A 64 2.23 -1.39 -6.55
CA ASP A 64 2.64 -2.71 -7.05
C ASP A 64 3.21 -3.58 -5.93
N LEU A 65 4.02 -2.97 -5.05
CA LEU A 65 4.53 -3.65 -3.86
C LEU A 65 3.39 -4.12 -2.97
N PHE A 66 2.45 -3.25 -2.61
CA PHE A 66 1.33 -3.64 -1.76
C PHE A 66 0.40 -4.68 -2.39
N ASP A 67 0.21 -4.67 -3.71
CA ASP A 67 -0.51 -5.73 -4.42
C ASP A 67 0.20 -7.07 -4.27
N TRP A 68 1.53 -7.08 -4.42
CA TRP A 68 2.33 -8.28 -4.16
C TRP A 68 2.23 -8.74 -2.70
N LEU A 69 2.34 -7.82 -1.74
CA LEU A 69 2.23 -8.15 -0.30
C LEU A 69 0.84 -8.68 0.07
N LYS A 70 -0.21 -8.21 -0.59
CA LYS A 70 -1.59 -8.68 -0.39
C LYS A 70 -1.78 -10.12 -0.88
N ILE A 71 -1.12 -10.51 -1.97
CA ILE A 71 -1.16 -11.88 -2.49
C ILE A 71 -0.31 -12.80 -1.61
N ASN A 72 0.86 -12.33 -1.17
CA ASN A 72 1.84 -13.12 -0.45
C ASN A 72 1.78 -12.94 1.07
N ARG A 73 0.60 -12.67 1.66
CA ARG A 73 0.44 -12.29 3.08
C ARG A 73 1.10 -13.23 4.10
N ASP A 74 1.22 -14.51 3.76
CA ASP A 74 1.81 -15.53 4.63
C ASP A 74 3.36 -15.58 4.55
N HIS A 75 3.99 -14.63 3.84
CA HIS A 75 5.43 -14.61 3.64
C HIS A 75 6.18 -14.25 4.94
N PRO A 76 7.20 -15.01 5.36
CA PRO A 76 7.81 -14.84 6.67
C PRO A 76 8.36 -13.43 6.96
N PRO A 77 9.03 -12.75 6.00
CA PRO A 77 9.37 -11.33 6.08
C PRO A 77 8.20 -10.36 6.34
N LEU A 78 6.96 -10.71 5.98
CA LEU A 78 5.78 -9.86 6.21
C LEU A 78 5.31 -9.86 7.66
N ASN A 79 5.64 -10.87 8.46
CA ASN A 79 5.37 -10.85 9.90
C ASN A 79 6.09 -9.69 10.60
N ALA A 80 7.16 -9.18 9.99
CA ALA A 80 7.87 -7.99 10.48
C ALA A 80 7.24 -6.67 10.02
N ILE A 81 6.38 -6.70 8.98
CA ILE A 81 5.68 -5.52 8.48
C ILE A 81 4.39 -5.37 9.27
N SER A 82 4.18 -4.19 9.87
CA SER A 82 3.00 -3.91 10.67
C SER A 82 1.69 -4.20 9.91
N GLU A 83 0.88 -5.14 10.41
CA GLU A 83 -0.45 -5.46 9.87
C GLU A 83 -1.33 -4.20 9.73
N ALA A 84 -1.13 -3.19 10.58
CA ALA A 84 -1.82 -1.92 10.52
C ALA A 84 -1.55 -1.17 9.21
N LEU A 85 -0.34 -1.26 8.66
CA LEU A 85 0.02 -0.62 7.40
C LEU A 85 -0.65 -1.31 6.21
N LEU A 86 -0.70 -2.65 6.22
CA LEU A 86 -1.41 -3.45 5.21
C LEU A 86 -2.93 -3.22 5.27
N ALA A 87 -3.49 -3.07 6.48
CA ALA A 87 -4.90 -2.75 6.68
C ALA A 87 -5.24 -1.35 6.17
N LEU A 88 -4.43 -0.33 6.52
CA LEU A 88 -4.59 1.05 6.05
C LEU A 88 -4.55 1.14 4.52
N TRP A 89 -3.64 0.40 3.87
CA TRP A 89 -3.58 0.38 2.41
C TRP A 89 -4.78 -0.33 1.77
N THR A 90 -5.22 -1.46 2.36
CA THR A 90 -6.41 -2.18 1.89
C THR A 90 -7.66 -1.31 1.97
N ILE A 91 -7.76 -0.45 2.98
CA ILE A 91 -8.82 0.55 3.12
C ILE A 91 -8.67 1.61 2.03
N ALA A 92 -7.48 2.22 1.89
CA ALA A 92 -7.25 3.31 0.93
C ALA A 92 -7.56 2.94 -0.54
N ARG A 93 -7.43 1.66 -0.92
CA ARG A 93 -7.69 1.19 -2.29
C ARG A 93 -9.14 0.76 -2.58
N ASN A 94 -9.95 0.54 -1.54
CA ASN A 94 -11.36 0.14 -1.67
C ASN A 94 -12.33 1.32 -1.46
N VAL A 95 -11.82 2.54 -1.34
CA VAL A 95 -12.58 3.80 -1.25
C VAL A 95 -12.64 4.49 -2.61
#